data_AF-A0A7W1JID1-F1
#
_entry.id   AF-A0A7W1JID1-F1
#
_cell.length_a   1.000
_cell.length_b   1.000
_cell.length_c   1.000
_cell.angle_alpha   90.00
_cell.angle_beta   90.00
_cell.angle_gamma   90.00
#
_symmetry.space_group_name_H-M   'P 1'
#
loop_
_entity.id
_entity.type
_entity.pdbx_description
1 polymer ?
#
loop_
_entity_poly.entity_id
_entity_poly.type
_entity_poly.pdbx_seq_one_letter_code
_entity_poly.pdbx_strand_id
1 'polypeptide(L)'
;MANPPQAGAFTAARRTSRVRTAWREAGRSGEPRVAALAYFSLGAEAEKGSREYLLDDYGWLGDYASAIADGALRTEDAVAGAVKAFADAGVSELNLDPTVSSLDPVDRMADVVL
;
A
#
# COMPACT_ATOMS: atom_id res chain seq x y z
N MET A 1 11.06 7.43 -12.34
CA MET A 1 11.76 6.48 -11.45
C MET A 1 10.68 5.91 -10.54
N ALA A 2 10.32 4.63 -10.71
CA ALA A 2 9.29 3.97 -9.91
C ALA A 2 9.62 4.15 -8.41
N ASN A 3 8.62 4.40 -7.58
CA ASN A 3 8.80 4.56 -6.15
C ASN A 3 8.75 3.16 -5.52
N PRO A 4 9.89 2.53 -5.16
CA PRO A 4 9.85 1.17 -4.63
C PRO A 4 9.02 1.16 -3.33
N PRO A 5 8.36 0.05 -2.99
CA PRO A 5 7.55 -0.08 -1.76
C PRO A 5 8.27 0.40 -0.50
N GLN A 6 9.60 0.26 -0.50
CA GLN A 6 10.55 0.70 0.53
C GLN A 6 10.49 2.21 0.83
N ALA A 7 10.27 3.05 -0.18
CA ALA A 7 10.17 4.50 -0.01
C ALA A 7 8.83 4.93 0.62
N GLY A 8 7.76 4.17 0.34
CA GLY A 8 6.47 4.29 1.02
C GLY A 8 6.59 3.98 2.51
N ALA A 9 7.20 2.84 2.85
CA ALA A 9 7.42 2.40 4.23
C ALA A 9 8.34 3.36 5.03
N PHE A 10 9.42 3.85 4.44
CA PHE A 10 10.29 4.84 5.09
C PHE A 10 9.53 6.13 5.45
N THR A 11 8.69 6.61 4.53
CA THR A 11 7.86 7.79 4.80
C THR A 11 6.81 7.51 5.86
N ALA A 12 6.25 6.29 5.88
CA ALA A 12 5.30 5.85 6.90
C ALA A 12 5.93 5.88 8.30
N ALA A 13 7.14 5.37 8.48
CA ALA A 13 7.80 5.33 9.79
C ALA A 13 7.92 6.72 10.44
N ARG A 14 8.34 7.72 9.65
CA ARG A 14 8.42 9.12 10.09
C ARG A 14 7.04 9.67 10.47
N ARG A 15 6.00 9.36 9.70
CA ARG A 15 4.63 9.83 9.95
C ARG A 15 4.03 9.17 11.19
N THR A 16 4.16 7.86 11.32
CA THR A 16 3.71 7.09 12.48
C THR A 16 4.32 7.63 13.77
N SER A 17 5.64 7.86 13.79
CA SER A 17 6.32 8.42 14.97
C SER A 17 5.75 9.77 15.39
N ARG A 18 5.46 10.66 14.42
CA ARG A 18 4.83 11.96 14.68
C ARG A 18 3.41 11.81 15.23
N VAL A 19 2.62 10.89 14.68
CA VAL A 19 1.26 10.61 15.16
C VAL A 19 1.29 10.09 16.60
N ARG A 20 2.20 9.15 16.92
CA ARG A 20 2.35 8.63 18.28
C ARG A 20 2.77 9.70 19.28
N THR A 21 3.68 10.60 18.89
CA THR A 21 4.05 11.75 19.73
C THR A 21 2.85 12.65 20.00
N ALA A 22 2.13 13.08 18.96
CA ALA A 22 0.95 13.93 19.12
C ALA A 22 -0.17 13.24 19.94
N TRP A 23 -0.33 11.92 19.81
CA TRP A 23 -1.29 11.13 20.59
C TRP A 23 -0.98 11.17 22.09
N ARG A 24 0.28 10.97 22.47
CA ARG A 24 0.73 11.03 23.87
C ARG A 24 0.64 12.44 24.42
N GLU A 25 1.06 13.44 23.66
CA GLU A 25 0.98 14.86 24.05
C GLU A 25 -0.47 15.31 24.30
N ALA A 26 -1.42 14.76 23.55
CA ALA A 26 -2.85 14.97 23.76
C ALA A 26 -3.42 14.21 24.98
N GLY A 27 -2.60 13.50 25.76
CA GLY A 27 -3.01 12.76 26.95
C GLY A 27 -3.90 11.54 26.66
N ARG A 28 -3.89 11.02 25.43
CA ARG A 28 -4.72 9.88 25.04
C ARG A 28 -4.07 8.57 25.50
N SER A 29 -4.87 7.67 26.05
CA SER A 29 -4.43 6.32 26.46
C SER A 29 -4.25 5.39 25.24
N GLY A 30 -3.44 4.34 25.42
CA GLY A 30 -3.21 3.33 24.37
C GLY A 30 -2.40 3.87 23.20
N GLU A 31 -2.49 3.20 22.05
CA GLU A 31 -1.79 3.58 20.82
C GLU A 31 -2.77 4.04 19.73
N PRO A 32 -2.38 5.00 18.87
CA PRO A 32 -3.19 5.39 17.73
C PRO A 32 -3.31 4.25 16.72
N ARG A 33 -4.49 4.10 16.12
CA ARG A 33 -4.65 3.37 14.86
C ARG A 33 -4.05 4.21 13.73
N VAL A 34 -3.03 3.67 13.08
CA VAL A 34 -2.38 4.27 11.90
C VAL A 34 -2.58 3.32 10.74
N ALA A 35 -3.41 3.71 9.77
CA ALA A 35 -3.68 2.93 8.58
C ALA A 35 -2.86 3.43 7.37
N ALA A 36 -2.50 2.51 6.49
CA ALA A 36 -1.92 2.79 5.17
C ALA A 36 -2.70 2.03 4.10
N LEU A 37 -2.55 2.43 2.84
CA LEU A 37 -3.11 1.74 1.67
C LEU A 37 -1.99 1.38 0.70
N ALA A 38 -2.06 0.19 0.13
CA ALA A 38 -1.25 -0.24 -1.00
C ALA A 38 -2.14 -0.87 -2.08
N TYR A 39 -1.96 -0.43 -3.32
CA TYR A 39 -2.62 -1.04 -4.47
C TYR A 39 -1.95 -2.36 -4.84
N PHE A 40 -2.73 -3.32 -5.32
CA PHE A 40 -2.18 -4.58 -5.83
C PHE A 40 -2.93 -5.10 -7.06
N SER A 41 -2.26 -5.96 -7.81
CA SER A 41 -2.84 -6.82 -8.84
C SER A 41 -1.97 -8.07 -8.99
N LEU A 42 -2.54 -9.24 -8.69
CA LEU A 42 -1.86 -10.53 -8.80
C LEU A 42 -2.34 -11.29 -10.04
N GLY A 43 -1.42 -11.99 -10.71
CA GLY A 43 -1.70 -12.78 -11.90
C GLY A 43 -1.19 -12.13 -13.20
N ALA A 44 -0.80 -12.99 -14.15
CA ALA A 44 -0.06 -12.57 -15.36
C ALA A 44 -0.80 -11.54 -16.24
N GLU A 45 -2.13 -11.63 -16.32
CA GLU A 45 -2.94 -10.72 -17.16
C GLU A 45 -3.44 -9.47 -16.40
N ALA A 46 -3.25 -9.44 -15.07
CA ALA A 46 -3.79 -8.36 -14.24
C ALA A 46 -2.96 -7.08 -14.33
N GLU A 47 -1.67 -7.18 -14.73
CA GLU A 47 -0.76 -6.05 -14.62
C GLU A 47 -1.17 -4.87 -15.50
N LYS A 48 -1.41 -5.14 -16.79
CA LYS A 48 -1.78 -4.13 -17.77
C LYS A 48 -3.08 -3.44 -17.39
N GLY A 49 -4.13 -4.21 -17.08
CA GLY A 49 -5.44 -3.66 -16.71
C GLY A 49 -5.37 -2.80 -15.44
N SER A 50 -4.61 -3.24 -14.43
CA SER A 50 -4.35 -2.49 -13.21
C SER A 50 -3.63 -1.17 -13.47
N ARG A 51 -2.61 -1.19 -14.34
CA ARG A 51 -1.90 0.04 -14.72
C ARG A 51 -2.83 1.02 -15.43
N GLU A 52 -3.58 0.54 -16.43
CA GLU A 52 -4.52 1.36 -17.19
C GLU A 52 -5.58 1.98 -16.26
N TYR A 53 -6.14 1.19 -15.34
CA TYR A 53 -7.07 1.66 -14.32
C TYR A 53 -6.48 2.79 -13.46
N LEU A 54 -5.29 2.58 -12.88
CA LEU A 54 -4.67 3.59 -12.02
C LEU A 54 -4.28 4.87 -12.77
N LEU A 55 -3.87 4.76 -14.04
CA LEU A 55 -3.57 5.93 -14.87
C LEU A 55 -4.82 6.71 -15.27
N ASP A 56 -5.94 6.02 -15.48
CA ASP A 56 -7.23 6.65 -15.75
C ASP A 56 -7.74 7.39 -14.49
N ASP A 57 -7.80 6.70 -13.35
CA ASP A 57 -8.31 7.24 -12.08
C ASP A 57 -7.46 8.43 -11.57
N TYR A 58 -6.14 8.33 -11.68
CA TYR A 58 -5.20 9.35 -11.21
C TYR A 58 -4.66 10.28 -12.30
N GLY A 59 -5.14 10.20 -13.54
CA GLY A 59 -4.58 10.94 -14.67
C GLY A 59 -4.53 12.46 -14.46
N TRP A 60 -5.43 13.00 -13.64
CA TRP A 60 -5.46 14.41 -13.24
C TRP A 60 -4.24 14.87 -12.41
N LEU A 61 -3.45 13.94 -11.87
CA LEU A 61 -2.19 14.19 -11.16
C LEU A 61 -0.96 14.29 -12.07
N GLY A 62 -1.13 14.16 -13.39
CA GLY A 62 -0.05 14.23 -14.37
C GLY A 62 1.02 13.16 -14.10
N ASP A 63 2.30 13.57 -14.10
CA ASP A 63 3.44 12.66 -13.93
C ASP A 63 3.38 11.80 -12.65
N TYR A 64 2.69 12.27 -11.62
CA TYR A 64 2.55 11.53 -10.37
C TYR A 64 1.64 10.30 -10.49
N ALA A 65 0.71 10.27 -11.46
CA ALA A 65 -0.13 9.11 -11.73
C ALA A 65 0.72 7.87 -12.08
N SER A 66 1.80 8.06 -12.83
CA SER A 66 2.72 6.96 -13.16
C SER A 66 3.42 6.41 -11.91
N ALA A 67 3.79 7.26 -10.95
CA ALA A 67 4.40 6.80 -9.71
C ALA A 67 3.42 5.97 -8.85
N ILE A 68 2.12 6.30 -8.88
CA ILE A 68 1.06 5.50 -8.24
C ILE A 68 0.91 4.16 -8.96
N ALA A 69 0.77 4.17 -10.28
CA ALA A 69 0.58 2.98 -11.10
C ALA A 69 1.78 2.00 -11.02
N ASP A 70 3.01 2.53 -11.00
CA ASP A 70 4.25 1.78 -10.82
C ASP A 70 4.40 1.23 -9.39
N GLY A 71 3.73 1.84 -8.41
CA GLY A 71 3.80 1.46 -7.00
C GLY A 71 2.90 0.29 -6.61
N ALA A 72 1.99 -0.14 -7.49
CA ALA A 72 1.11 -1.28 -7.24
C ALA A 72 1.88 -2.60 -7.14
N LEU A 73 1.56 -3.40 -6.13
CA LEU A 73 2.21 -4.68 -5.82
C LEU A 73 1.74 -5.77 -6.80
N ARG A 74 2.69 -6.43 -7.48
CA ARG A 74 2.39 -7.37 -8.59
C ARG A 74 2.73 -8.83 -8.32
N THR A 75 3.37 -9.12 -7.18
CA THR A 75 3.76 -10.47 -6.79
C THR A 75 3.43 -10.71 -5.33
N GLU A 76 3.24 -11.98 -4.97
CA GLU A 76 3.00 -12.42 -3.59
C GLU A 76 4.15 -11.99 -2.67
N ASP A 77 5.40 -12.17 -3.11
CA ASP A 77 6.59 -11.71 -2.39
C ASP A 77 6.60 -10.18 -2.15
N ALA A 78 6.16 -9.40 -3.14
CA ALA A 78 6.08 -7.95 -3.00
C ALA A 78 5.02 -7.56 -1.96
N VAL A 79 3.92 -8.30 -1.88
CA VAL A 79 2.89 -8.10 -0.86
C VAL A 79 3.41 -8.46 0.52
N ALA A 80 3.98 -9.66 0.71
CA ALA A 80 4.54 -10.08 1.98
C ALA A 80 5.62 -9.09 2.47
N GLY A 81 6.49 -8.64 1.56
CA GLY A 81 7.49 -7.61 1.84
C GLY A 81 6.88 -6.26 2.25
N ALA A 82 5.81 -5.82 1.60
CA ALA A 82 5.12 -4.58 1.94
C ALA A 82 4.44 -4.68 3.32
N VAL A 83 3.71 -5.76 3.60
CA VAL A 83 3.07 -6.02 4.91
C VAL A 83 4.11 -5.91 6.02
N LYS A 84 5.24 -6.60 5.87
CA LYS A 84 6.33 -6.54 6.85
C LYS A 84 6.89 -5.12 6.98
N ALA A 85 7.20 -4.45 5.88
CA ALA A 85 7.82 -3.13 5.91
C ALA A 85 6.92 -2.06 6.55
N PHE A 86 5.61 -2.10 6.31
CA PHE A 86 4.66 -1.18 6.94
C PHE A 86 4.45 -1.49 8.43
N ALA A 87 4.41 -2.78 8.80
CA ALA A 87 4.37 -3.19 10.22
C ALA A 87 5.62 -2.70 10.98
N ASP A 88 6.82 -2.89 10.41
CA ASP A 88 8.09 -2.37 10.97
C ASP A 88 8.08 -0.83 11.06
N ALA A 89 7.40 -0.15 10.15
CA ALA A 89 7.17 1.30 10.17
C ALA A 89 6.11 1.76 11.22
N GLY A 90 5.54 0.81 11.97
CA GLY A 90 4.59 1.05 13.05
C GLY A 90 3.16 1.37 12.59
N VAL A 91 2.85 1.10 11.32
CA VAL A 91 1.47 1.09 10.80
C VAL A 91 0.72 -0.06 11.46
N SER A 92 -0.46 0.21 11.99
CA SER A 92 -1.29 -0.79 12.67
C SER A 92 -2.22 -1.55 11.71
N GLU A 93 -2.42 -1.01 10.51
CA GLU A 93 -3.31 -1.60 9.50
C GLU A 93 -2.86 -1.24 8.08
N LEU A 94 -2.75 -2.24 7.22
CA LEU A 94 -2.48 -2.06 5.80
C LEU A 94 -3.70 -2.52 5.00
N ASN A 95 -4.36 -1.58 4.32
CA ASN A 95 -5.42 -1.87 3.36
C ASN A 95 -4.80 -2.24 2.01
N LEU A 96 -5.08 -3.45 1.53
CA LEU A 96 -4.66 -3.94 0.22
C LEU A 96 -5.84 -3.77 -0.75
N ASP A 97 -5.71 -2.84 -1.68
CA ASP A 97 -6.80 -2.44 -2.58
C ASP A 97 -6.57 -3.02 -4.00
N PRO A 98 -7.45 -3.92 -4.49
CA PRO A 98 -7.31 -4.51 -5.81
C PRO A 98 -7.60 -3.48 -6.90
N THR A 99 -6.85 -3.57 -7.99
CA THR A 99 -6.94 -2.61 -9.11
C THR A 99 -7.44 -3.25 -10.40
N VAL A 100 -8.09 -4.40 -10.28
CA VAL A 100 -8.77 -5.09 -11.37
C VAL A 100 -10.14 -5.56 -10.88
N SER A 101 -11.08 -5.75 -11.81
CA SER A 101 -12.46 -6.14 -11.50
C SER A 101 -12.66 -7.64 -11.22
N SER A 102 -11.64 -8.47 -11.47
CA SER A 102 -11.69 -9.90 -11.13
C SER A 102 -11.52 -10.12 -9.62
N LEU A 103 -12.16 -11.16 -9.09
CA LEU A 103 -11.96 -11.62 -7.72
C LEU A 103 -10.73 -12.53 -7.57
N ASP A 104 -10.18 -13.07 -8.67
CA ASP A 104 -9.03 -13.99 -8.61
C ASP A 104 -7.83 -13.44 -7.82
N PRO A 105 -7.46 -12.15 -7.94
CA PRO A 105 -6.38 -11.59 -7.13
C PRO A 105 -6.68 -11.55 -5.64
N VAL A 106 -7.94 -11.41 -5.24
CA VAL A 106 -8.36 -11.42 -3.82
C VAL A 106 -8.24 -12.84 -3.26
N ASP A 107 -8.64 -13.85 -4.03
CA ASP A 107 -8.49 -15.25 -3.62
C ASP A 107 -7.01 -15.63 -3.48
N ARG A 108 -6.17 -15.25 -4.47
CA ARG A 108 -4.70 -15.44 -4.38
C ARG A 108 -4.09 -14.70 -3.20
N MET A 109 -4.61 -13.52 -2.88
CA MET A 109 -4.16 -12.75 -1.73
C MET A 109 -4.44 -13.47 -0.42
N ALA A 110 -5.61 -14.11 -0.30
CA ALA A 110 -5.97 -14.88 0.89
C ALA A 110 -4.93 -15.98 1.19
N ASP A 111 -4.47 -16.69 0.17
CA ASP A 111 -3.42 -17.73 0.31
C ASP A 111 -2.07 -17.19 0.80
N VAL A 112 -1.81 -15.88 0.65
CA VAL A 112 -0.55 -15.23 1.08
C VAL A 112 -0.62 -14.73 2.52
N VAL A 113 -1.79 -14.30 2.99
CA VAL A 113 -1.93 -13.56 4.25
C VAL A 113 -2.72 -14.29 5.35
N LEU A 114 -3.37 -15.42 5.04
CA LEU A 114 -4.15 -16.26 5.97
C LEU A 114 -3.56 -17.66 6.11
#